data_AF-A0A4R6H781-F1
#
_entry.id   AF-A0A4R6H781-F1
#
_cell.length_a   1.000
_cell.length_b   1.000
_cell.length_c   1.000
_cell.angle_alpha   90.00
_cell.angle_beta   90.00
_cell.angle_gamma   90.00
#
_symmetry.space_group_name_H-M   'P 1'
#
loop_
_entity.id
_entity.type
_entity.pdbx_description
1 polymer ?
#
loop_
_entity_poly.entity_id
_entity_poly.type
_entity_poly.pdbx_seq_one_letter_code
_entity_poly.pdbx_strand_id
1 'polypeptide(L)'
;MAHHQSAKKRIRQDEKKRVHNKYFSKTMRNAVRDLRAISEKEAATAEYPKVVSMIDRLAKKNLIHKNKAANLKSKLAAHISKL
;
A
#
# COMPACT_ATOMS: atom_id res chain seq x y z
N MET A 1 -2.63 -31.23 -8.21
CA MET A 1 -1.71 -31.37 -7.05
C MET A 1 -0.29 -31.06 -7.53
N ALA A 2 0.59 -30.47 -6.72
CA ALA A 2 1.97 -30.22 -7.15
C ALA A 2 2.79 -31.53 -7.06
N HIS A 3 3.03 -32.17 -8.20
CA HIS A 3 3.72 -33.46 -8.25
C HIS A 3 5.25 -33.30 -8.25
N HIS A 4 5.79 -32.27 -8.90
CA HIS A 4 7.23 -31.99 -8.91
C HIS A 4 7.70 -31.29 -7.61
N GLN A 5 8.92 -31.62 -7.18
CA GLN A 5 9.54 -31.04 -5.97
C GLN A 5 9.70 -29.51 -6.06
N SER A 6 10.01 -29.00 -7.25
CA SER A 6 10.08 -27.56 -7.53
C SER A 6 8.73 -26.86 -7.29
N ALA A 7 7.63 -27.48 -7.72
CA ALA A 7 6.28 -26.96 -7.51
C ALA A 7 5.89 -26.95 -6.03
N LYS A 8 6.17 -28.03 -5.28
CA LYS A 8 5.97 -28.08 -3.81
C LYS A 8 6.78 -27.00 -3.09
N LYS A 9 8.00 -26.72 -3.54
CA LYS A 9 8.84 -25.62 -3.01
C LYS A 9 8.23 -24.25 -3.31
N ARG A 10 7.73 -24.02 -4.53
CA ARG A 10 7.08 -22.76 -4.93
C ARG A 10 5.86 -22.47 -4.07
N ILE A 11 4.96 -23.44 -3.86
CA ILE A 11 3.77 -23.28 -2.99
C ILE A 11 4.15 -22.74 -1.61
N ARG A 12 5.15 -23.34 -0.96
CA ARG A 12 5.63 -22.88 0.38
C ARG A 12 6.20 -21.46 0.35
N GLN A 13 6.93 -21.11 -0.70
CA GLN A 13 7.51 -19.76 -0.84
C GLN A 13 6.42 -18.72 -1.11
N ASP A 14 5.47 -19.04 -1.98
CA ASP A 14 4.41 -18.14 -2.40
C ASP A 14 3.43 -17.88 -1.26
N GLU A 15 3.14 -18.88 -0.42
CA GLU A 15 2.33 -18.67 0.78
C GLU A 15 2.98 -17.68 1.76
N LYS A 16 4.28 -17.83 2.03
CA LYS A 16 5.03 -16.90 2.90
C LYS A 16 5.00 -15.48 2.33
N LYS A 17 5.26 -15.33 1.03
CA LYS A 17 5.18 -14.03 0.33
C LYS A 17 3.77 -13.45 0.36
N ARG A 18 2.75 -14.28 0.12
CA ARG A 18 1.34 -13.87 0.10
C ARG A 18 0.93 -13.25 1.43
N VAL A 19 1.24 -13.91 2.55
CA VAL A 19 0.88 -13.41 3.88
C VAL A 19 1.59 -12.09 4.19
N HIS A 20 2.91 -12.03 3.93
CA HIS A 20 3.70 -10.81 4.11
C HIS A 20 3.13 -9.66 3.27
N ASN A 21 2.96 -9.87 1.96
CA ASN A 21 2.49 -8.85 1.03
C ASN A 21 1.06 -8.39 1.37
N LYS A 22 0.19 -9.32 1.79
CA LYS A 22 -1.18 -9.01 2.24
C LYS A 22 -1.18 -8.08 3.44
N TYR A 23 -0.30 -8.30 4.41
CA TYR A 23 -0.18 -7.45 5.60
C TYR A 23 0.16 -6.00 5.20
N PHE A 24 1.29 -5.77 4.52
CA PHE A 24 1.70 -4.40 4.14
C PHE A 24 0.68 -3.71 3.24
N SER A 25 0.09 -4.44 2.29
CA SER A 25 -0.93 -3.90 1.39
C SER A 25 -2.23 -3.55 2.11
N LYS A 26 -2.60 -4.29 3.16
CA LYS A 26 -3.77 -3.98 3.99
C LYS A 26 -3.49 -2.77 4.87
N THR A 27 -2.33 -2.69 5.51
CA THR A 27 -1.94 -1.55 6.35
C THR A 27 -1.93 -0.23 5.57
N MET A 28 -1.37 -0.21 4.35
CA MET A 28 -1.42 0.98 3.49
C MET A 28 -2.83 1.33 3.06
N ARG A 29 -3.66 0.35 2.70
CA ARG A 29 -5.07 0.63 2.33
C ARG A 29 -5.85 1.23 3.48
N ASN A 30 -5.64 0.75 4.70
CA ASN A 30 -6.28 1.31 5.90
C ASN A 30 -5.81 2.76 6.11
N ALA A 31 -4.51 3.02 6.11
CA ALA A 31 -3.98 4.39 6.26
C ALA A 31 -4.54 5.37 5.20
N VAL A 32 -4.66 4.91 3.95
CA VAL A 32 -5.28 5.71 2.86
C VAL A 32 -6.77 5.96 3.11
N ARG A 33 -7.50 4.97 3.64
CA ARG A 33 -8.92 5.12 3.99
C ARG A 33 -9.08 6.11 5.13
N ASP A 34 -8.28 5.97 6.17
CA ASP A 34 -8.37 6.77 7.39
C ASP A 34 -8.03 8.24 7.07
N LEU A 35 -7.02 8.50 6.24
CA LEU A 35 -6.69 9.85 5.76
C LEU A 35 -7.82 10.49 4.92
N ARG A 36 -8.59 9.70 4.17
CA ARG A 36 -9.75 10.20 3.42
C ARG A 36 -10.95 10.54 4.31
N ALA A 37 -11.02 9.97 5.50
CA ALA A 37 -12.10 10.20 6.45
C ALA A 37 -11.91 11.47 7.29
N ILE A 38 -10.72 12.08 7.27
CA ILE A 38 -10.44 13.33 7.97
C ILE A 38 -11.16 14.48 7.25
N SER A 39 -11.95 15.27 7.99
CA SER A 39 -12.63 16.48 7.51
C SER A 39 -11.77 17.73 7.62
N GLU A 40 -10.93 17.82 8.67
CA GLU A 40 -10.09 18.99 8.94
C GLU A 40 -8.83 19.00 8.07
N LYS A 41 -8.61 20.11 7.35
CA LYS A 41 -7.52 20.25 6.38
C LYS A 41 -6.14 20.21 7.05
N GLU A 42 -6.00 20.83 8.21
CA GLU A 42 -4.77 20.92 8.99
C GLU A 42 -4.37 19.53 9.50
N ALA A 43 -5.34 18.76 10.00
CA ALA A 43 -5.10 17.39 10.43
C ALA A 43 -4.71 16.46 9.26
N ALA A 44 -5.36 16.63 8.10
CA ALA A 44 -5.07 15.82 6.92
C ALA A 44 -3.69 16.13 6.33
N THR A 45 -3.28 17.41 6.32
CA THR A 45 -1.95 17.83 5.85
C THR A 45 -0.82 17.34 6.76
N ALA A 46 -1.04 17.30 8.08
CA ALA A 46 -0.07 16.77 9.03
C ALA A 46 0.16 15.24 8.87
N GLU A 47 -0.90 14.46 8.61
CA GLU A 47 -0.81 13.00 8.49
C GLU A 47 -0.34 12.56 7.07
N TYR A 48 -0.48 13.42 6.06
CA TYR A 48 -0.17 13.11 4.66
C TYR A 48 1.27 12.60 4.40
N PRO A 49 2.34 13.23 4.93
CA PRO A 49 3.72 12.77 4.72
C PRO A 49 3.96 11.33 5.17
N LYS A 50 3.32 10.92 6.27
CA LYS A 50 3.41 9.56 6.81
C LYS A 50 2.79 8.54 5.86
N VAL A 51 1.60 8.84 5.32
CA VAL A 51 0.92 7.98 4.35
C VAL A 51 1.71 7.90 3.04
N VAL A 52 2.26 9.02 2.56
CA VAL A 52 3.13 9.07 1.37
C VAL A 52 4.37 8.19 1.55
N SER A 53 5.05 8.29 2.69
CA SER A 53 6.21 7.45 3.02
C SER A 53 5.89 5.95 2.97
N MET A 54 4.71 5.56 3.46
CA MET A 54 4.25 4.17 3.40
C MET A 54 4.01 3.69 1.97
N ILE A 55 3.36 4.52 1.14
CA ILE A 55 3.10 4.22 -0.28
C ILE A 55 4.42 4.05 -1.04
N ASP A 56 5.37 4.96 -0.86
CA ASP A 56 6.65 4.93 -1.58
C ASP A 56 7.52 3.75 -1.13
N ARG A 57 7.49 3.36 0.15
CA ARG A 57 8.17 2.16 0.64
C ARG A 57 7.62 0.88 0.01
N LEU A 58 6.31 0.80 -0.19
CA LEU A 58 5.66 -0.33 -0.89
C LEU A 58 6.02 -0.37 -2.38
N ALA A 59 6.12 0.79 -3.02
CA ALA A 59 6.56 0.90 -4.40
C ALA A 59 8.01 0.44 -4.57
N LYS A 60 8.91 0.88 -3.68
CA LYS A 60 10.33 0.46 -3.67
C LYS A 60 10.50 -1.06 -3.52
N LYS A 61 9.61 -1.70 -2.74
CA LYS A 61 9.59 -3.15 -2.55
C LYS A 61 8.86 -3.91 -3.67
N ASN A 62 8.44 -3.24 -4.75
CA ASN A 62 7.65 -3.81 -5.85
C ASN A 62 6.34 -4.50 -5.42
N LEU A 63 5.79 -4.11 -4.26
CA LEU A 63 4.48 -4.57 -3.79
C LEU A 63 3.34 -3.86 -4.50
N ILE A 64 3.57 -2.60 -4.89
CA ILE A 64 2.68 -1.83 -5.76
C ILE A 64 3.51 -1.24 -6.92
N HIS A 65 2.90 -1.10 -8.08
CA HIS A 65 3.57 -0.48 -9.22
C HIS A 65 3.81 1.02 -8.97
N LYS A 66 4.90 1.58 -9.50
CA LYS A 66 5.25 3.01 -9.38
C LYS A 66 4.12 3.94 -9.85
N ASN A 67 3.42 3.58 -10.93
CA ASN A 67 2.29 4.36 -11.44
C ASN A 67 1.10 4.33 -10.46
N LYS A 68 0.87 3.19 -9.79
CA LYS A 68 -0.19 3.09 -8.77
C LYS A 68 0.15 3.95 -7.55
N ALA A 69 1.41 3.97 -7.13
CA ALA A 69 1.88 4.84 -6.07
C ALA A 69 1.70 6.32 -6.44
N ALA A 70 2.14 6.74 -7.64
CA ALA A 70 1.95 8.10 -8.14
C ALA A 70 0.47 8.52 -8.21
N ASN A 71 -0.38 7.64 -8.74
CA ASN A 71 -1.83 7.86 -8.81
C ASN A 71 -2.46 8.03 -7.42
N LEU A 72 -2.04 7.24 -6.42
CA LEU A 72 -2.54 7.38 -5.06
C LEU A 72 -2.12 8.72 -4.44
N LYS A 73 -0.84 9.10 -4.58
CA LYS A 73 -0.33 10.38 -4.07
C LYS A 73 -1.07 11.57 -4.70
N SER A 74 -1.21 11.57 -6.03
CA SER A 74 -1.93 12.63 -6.76
C SER A 74 -3.39 12.75 -6.30
N LYS A 75 -4.12 11.64 -6.18
CA LYS A 75 -5.52 11.66 -5.73
C LYS A 75 -5.67 12.13 -4.28
N LEU A 76 -4.74 11.76 -3.40
CA LEU A 76 -4.76 12.19 -2.01
C LEU A 76 -4.46 13.67 -1.86
N ALA A 77 -3.45 14.19 -2.56
CA ALA A 77 -3.15 15.62 -2.59
C ALA A 77 -4.34 16.43 -3.13
N ALA A 78 -4.98 15.96 -4.20
CA ALA A 78 -6.18 16.60 -4.75
C ALA A 78 -7.38 16.55 -3.78
N HIS A 79 -7.52 15.49 -2.99
CA HIS A 79 -8.55 15.40 -1.95
C HIS A 79 -8.31 16.43 -0.83
N ILE A 80 -7.09 16.48 -0.29
CA ILE A 80 -6.71 17.43 0.77
C ILE A 80 -6.84 18.89 0.30
N SER A 81 -6.54 19.16 -0.97
CA SER A 81 -6.68 20.52 -1.53
C SER A 81 -8.14 20.98 -1.57
N LYS A 82 -9.09 20.05 -1.76
CA LYS A 82 -10.53 20.32 -1.85
C LYS A 82 -11.24 20.37 -0.49
N LEU A 83 -10.64 19.80 0.55
CA LEU A 83 -11.03 20.03 1.94
C LEU A 83 -10.68 21.47 2.32
#